data_AF-A0A3S0L6R7-F1
#
_entry.id   AF-A0A3S0L6R7-F1
#
_cell.length_a   1.000
_cell.length_b   1.000
_cell.length_c   1.000
_cell.angle_alpha   90.00
_cell.angle_beta   90.00
_cell.angle_gamma   90.00
#
_symmetry.space_group_name_H-M   'P 1'
#
loop_
_entity.id
_entity.type
_entity.pdbx_description
1 polymer ?
#
loop_
_entity_poly.entity_id
_entity_poly.type
_entity_poly.pdbx_seq_one_letter_code
_entity_poly.pdbx_strand_id
1 'polypeptide(L)'
;MKTIINKTTGLSMFLIADERAITEEHGMLKIGPAEGKQEYYIGNPKPDELTVYDKGGTVPADWRAGKYSYNGKKWIPNPNYKQREPRIPRTSNEAPHPDNGAT
;
A
#
# COMPACT_ATOMS: atom_id res chain seq x y z
N MET A 1 2.30 -15.64 1.66
CA MET A 1 2.34 -14.24 1.26
C MET A 1 3.77 -13.74 1.35
N LYS A 2 4.20 -12.96 0.36
CA LYS A 2 5.44 -12.18 0.38
C LYS A 2 5.19 -10.83 1.04
N THR A 3 6.13 -10.38 1.87
CA THR A 3 6.05 -9.06 2.53
C THR A 3 7.14 -8.16 2.00
N ILE A 4 6.75 -6.96 1.54
CA ILE A 4 7.70 -5.93 1.12
C ILE A 4 7.76 -4.86 2.22
N ILE A 5 8.97 -4.60 2.73
CA ILE A 5 9.22 -3.57 3.73
C ILE A 5 10.05 -2.43 3.16
N ASN A 6 9.94 -1.25 3.75
CA ASN A 6 10.90 -0.17 3.53
C ASN A 6 12.18 -0.41 4.36
N LYS A 7 13.36 -0.35 3.73
CA LYS A 7 14.65 -0.63 4.38
C LYS A 7 14.95 0.32 5.53
N THR A 8 14.66 1.61 5.34
CA THR A 8 15.00 2.66 6.30
C THR A 8 14.16 2.58 7.57
N THR A 9 12.86 2.33 7.42
CA THR A 9 11.91 2.34 8.54
C THR A 9 11.58 0.95 9.07
N GLY A 10 11.88 -0.10 8.31
CA GLY A 10 11.47 -1.48 8.60
C GLY A 10 9.96 -1.72 8.47
N LEU A 11 9.18 -0.70 8.07
CA LEU A 11 7.72 -0.77 7.99
C LEU A 11 7.28 -1.61 6.80
N SER A 12 6.31 -2.49 7.01
CA SER A 12 5.67 -3.23 5.94
C SER A 12 4.85 -2.29 5.07
N MET A 13 5.13 -2.31 3.77
CA MET A 13 4.52 -1.45 2.76
C MET A 13 3.49 -2.21 1.94
N PHE A 14 3.81 -3.44 1.54
CA PHE A 14 2.97 -4.25 0.66
C PHE A 14 2.94 -5.72 1.10
N LEU A 15 1.80 -6.36 0.85
CA LEU A 15 1.64 -7.80 0.90
C LEU A 15 1.31 -8.29 -0.50
N ILE A 16 2.11 -9.23 -0.99
CA ILE A 16 2.01 -9.77 -2.34
C ILE A 16 1.73 -11.27 -2.22
N ALA A 17 0.84 -11.79 -3.05
CA ALA A 17 0.54 -13.22 -3.09
C ALA A 17 1.79 -14.03 -3.48
N ASP A 18 1.90 -15.28 -3.00
CA ASP A 18 3.12 -16.07 -3.19
C ASP A 18 3.33 -16.46 -4.64
N GLU A 19 2.25 -16.66 -5.39
CA GLU A 19 2.26 -17.02 -6.80
C GLU A 19 2.72 -15.88 -7.72
N ARG A 20 2.86 -14.67 -7.20
CA ARG A 20 3.29 -13.50 -7.97
C ARG A 20 4.81 -13.43 -8.04
N ALA A 21 5.34 -13.35 -9.24
CA ALA A 21 6.72 -12.94 -9.47
C ALA A 21 6.91 -11.46 -9.08
N ILE A 22 8.05 -11.15 -8.46
CA ILE A 22 8.47 -9.79 -8.17
C ILE A 22 9.80 -9.58 -8.87
N THR A 23 9.84 -8.66 -9.83
CA THR A 23 11.06 -8.31 -10.57
C THR A 23 11.23 -6.80 -10.61
N GLU A 24 12.43 -6.33 -10.91
CA GLU A 24 12.67 -4.91 -11.15
C GLU A 24 12.62 -4.61 -12.65
N GLU A 25 11.85 -3.59 -13.03
CA GLU A 25 11.74 -3.14 -14.42
C GLU A 25 11.62 -1.60 -14.44
N HIS A 26 12.44 -0.93 -15.26
CA HIS A 26 12.49 0.54 -15.36
C HIS A 26 12.64 1.28 -14.02
N GLY A 27 13.37 0.70 -13.05
CA GLY A 27 13.55 1.29 -11.71
C GLY A 27 12.30 1.22 -10.82
N MET A 28 11.34 0.37 -11.17
CA MET A 28 10.14 0.10 -10.40
C MET A 28 10.07 -1.39 -10.05
N LEU A 29 9.32 -1.75 -9.01
CA LEU A 29 8.98 -3.15 -8.78
C LEU A 29 7.81 -3.52 -9.69
N LYS A 30 8.04 -4.50 -10.56
CA LYS A 30 7.00 -5.18 -11.32
C LYS A 30 6.49 -6.35 -10.53
N ILE A 31 5.19 -6.36 -10.30
CA ILE A 31 4.47 -7.49 -9.75
C ILE A 31 3.81 -8.22 -10.91
N GLY A 32 4.39 -9.37 -11.29
CA GLY A 32 3.96 -10.15 -12.43
C GLY A 32 2.51 -10.64 -12.31
N PRO A 33 1.91 -11.13 -13.41
CA PRO A 33 0.53 -11.61 -13.39
C PRO A 33 0.35 -12.81 -12.44
N ALA A 34 -0.89 -13.04 -12.02
CA ALA A 34 -1.34 -14.29 -11.42
C ALA A 34 -2.73 -14.62 -11.97
N GLU A 35 -3.26 -15.80 -11.64
CA GLU A 35 -4.56 -16.24 -12.10
C GLU A 35 -5.65 -15.18 -11.88
N GLY A 36 -6.29 -14.76 -12.98
CA GLY A 36 -7.36 -13.76 -12.97
C GLY A 36 -6.93 -12.33 -12.63
N LYS A 37 -5.63 -12.02 -12.57
CA LYS A 37 -5.15 -10.68 -12.19
C LYS A 37 -3.97 -10.22 -13.04
N GLN A 38 -4.08 -9.00 -13.54
CA GLN A 38 -3.04 -8.34 -14.34
C GLN A 38 -1.78 -8.04 -13.52
N GLU A 39 -0.69 -7.78 -14.22
CA GLU A 39 0.53 -7.21 -13.65
C GLU A 39 0.33 -5.75 -13.22
N TYR A 40 1.17 -5.28 -12.31
CA TYR A 40 1.19 -3.87 -11.89
C TYR A 40 2.57 -3.46 -11.39
N TYR A 41 2.79 -2.16 -11.30
CA TYR A 41 4.08 -1.58 -10.94
C TYR A 41 3.99 -0.76 -9.65
N ILE A 42 5.03 -0.85 -8.82
CA ILE A 42 5.22 -0.01 -7.64
C ILE A 42 6.41 0.90 -7.93
N GLY A 43 6.11 2.17 -8.19
CA GLY A 43 7.14 3.19 -8.49
C GLY A 43 7.67 3.94 -7.27
N ASN A 44 7.00 3.83 -6.12
CA ASN A 44 7.44 4.45 -4.87
C ASN A 44 6.97 3.64 -3.65
N PRO A 45 7.85 3.27 -2.69
CA PRO A 45 9.31 3.47 -2.70
C PRO A 45 10.02 2.75 -3.86
N LYS A 46 11.23 3.19 -4.19
CA LYS A 46 12.03 2.55 -5.25
C LYS A 46 12.50 1.15 -4.81
N PRO A 47 12.79 0.22 -5.74
CA PRO A 47 13.21 -1.13 -5.39
C PRO A 47 14.42 -1.21 -4.46
N ASP A 48 15.40 -0.33 -4.64
CA ASP A 48 16.60 -0.21 -3.80
C ASP A 48 16.30 0.23 -2.36
N GLU A 49 15.15 0.84 -2.10
CA GLU A 49 14.65 1.21 -0.78
C GLU A 49 13.81 0.10 -0.11
N LEU A 50 13.62 -1.04 -0.79
CA LEU A 50 12.70 -2.09 -0.37
C LEU A 50 13.40 -3.42 -0.11
N THR A 51 12.90 -4.17 0.87
CA THR A 51 13.30 -5.57 1.11
C THR A 51 12.10 -6.47 0.96
N VAL A 52 12.26 -7.56 0.21
CA VAL A 52 11.23 -8.57 -0.02
C VAL A 52 11.52 -9.79 0.86
N TYR A 53 10.52 -10.26 1.58
CA TYR A 53 10.55 -11.53 2.32
C TYR A 53 9.58 -12.51 1.67
N ASP A 54 10.08 -13.59 1.07
CA ASP A 54 9.31 -14.57 0.30
C ASP A 54 8.33 -15.41 1.10
N LYS A 55 8.53 -15.54 2.41
CA LYS A 55 7.65 -16.28 3.32
C LYS A 55 7.52 -15.51 4.63
N GLY A 56 6.41 -14.81 4.78
CA GLY A 56 6.04 -14.15 6.03
C GLY A 56 5.62 -15.17 7.10
N GLY A 57 5.88 -14.89 8.38
CA GLY A 57 5.06 -15.44 9.46
C GLY A 57 3.59 -15.01 9.27
N THR A 58 2.67 -15.61 10.02
CA THR A 58 1.23 -15.30 9.93
C THR A 58 0.99 -13.79 9.96
N VAL A 59 0.45 -13.27 8.87
CA VAL A 59 0.15 -11.83 8.71
C VAL A 59 -0.93 -11.43 9.73
N PRO A 60 -0.76 -10.32 10.46
CA PRO A 60 -1.81 -9.79 11.32
C PRO A 60 -3.12 -9.56 10.56
N ALA A 61 -4.26 -10.00 11.11
CA ALA A 61 -5.56 -9.91 10.43
C ALA A 61 -6.00 -8.47 10.13
N ASP A 62 -5.56 -7.53 10.97
CA ASP A 62 -5.82 -6.10 10.90
C ASP A 62 -4.66 -5.32 10.24
N TRP A 63 -3.84 -6.02 9.44
CA TRP A 63 -2.72 -5.43 8.73
C TRP A 63 -3.16 -4.28 7.83
N ARG A 64 -2.37 -3.21 7.87
CA ARG A 64 -2.40 -2.06 6.96
C ARG A 64 -0.97 -1.61 6.72
N ALA A 65 -0.69 -1.05 5.54
CA ALA A 65 0.61 -0.48 5.23
C ALA A 65 1.04 0.53 6.31
N GLY A 66 2.28 0.40 6.79
CA GLY A 66 2.85 1.23 7.85
C GLY A 66 2.38 0.91 9.28
N LYS A 67 1.42 -0.01 9.48
CA LYS A 67 0.93 -0.37 10.84
C LYS A 67 1.87 -1.31 11.58
N TYR A 68 2.65 -2.09 10.85
CA TYR A 68 3.60 -3.03 11.42
C TYR A 68 4.97 -2.90 10.74
N SER A 69 6.02 -3.17 11.50
CA SER A 69 7.33 -3.54 10.98
C SER A 69 7.45 -5.06 10.87
N TYR A 70 8.30 -5.53 9.97
CA TYR A 70 8.56 -6.96 9.78
C TYR A 70 10.04 -7.21 9.51
N ASN A 71 10.63 -8.22 10.16
CA ASN A 71 12.05 -8.54 10.04
C ASN A 71 12.34 -9.90 9.38
N GLY A 72 11.35 -10.46 8.67
CA GLY A 72 11.46 -11.81 8.10
C GLY A 72 11.05 -12.93 9.07
N LYS A 73 10.83 -12.64 10.36
CA LYS A 73 10.40 -13.64 11.35
C LYS A 73 9.19 -13.22 12.17
N LYS A 74 9.13 -11.95 12.60
CA LYS A 74 8.12 -11.44 13.51
C LYS A 74 7.53 -10.12 13.04
N TRP A 75 6.25 -9.96 13.28
CA TRP A 75 5.51 -8.72 13.11
C TRP A 75 5.58 -7.90 14.40
N ILE A 76 5.94 -6.62 14.28
CA ILE A 76 6.08 -5.70 15.41
C ILE A 76 5.15 -4.52 15.15
N PRO A 77 4.19 -4.21 16.04
CA PRO A 77 3.32 -3.04 15.89
C PRO A 77 4.13 -1.75 15.82
N ASN A 78 3.77 -0.86 14.89
CA ASN A 78 4.33 0.48 14.81
C ASN A 78 3.57 1.40 15.79
N PRO A 79 4.20 1.88 16.89
CA PRO A 79 3.54 2.76 17.85
C PRO A 79 3.17 4.13 17.26
N ASN A 80 3.82 4.53 16.17
CA ASN A 80 3.56 5.80 15.47
C ASN A 80 2.48 5.67 14.41
N TYR A 81 1.88 4.49 14.23
CA TYR A 81 0.80 4.32 13.28
C TYR A 81 -0.42 5.15 13.69
N LYS A 82 -0.69 6.20 12.93
CA LYS A 82 -1.93 6.96 13.03
C LYS A 82 -2.89 6.43 11.97
N GLN A 83 -3.92 5.71 12.43
CA GLN A 83 -5.04 5.37 11.56
C GLN A 83 -5.61 6.68 11.02
N ARG A 84 -5.57 6.86 9.69
CA ARG A 84 -6.23 8.02 9.08
C ARG A 84 -7.72 7.91 9.39
N GLU A 85 -8.28 8.95 9.97
CA GLU A 85 -9.74 9.06 10.07
C GLU A 85 -10.33 9.01 8.67
N PRO A 86 -11.49 8.35 8.48
CA PRO A 86 -12.18 8.38 7.21
C PRO A 86 -12.43 9.85 6.84
N ARG A 87 -11.95 10.27 5.67
CA ARG A 87 -12.29 11.59 5.15
C ARG A 87 -13.80 11.62 4.97
N ILE A 88 -14.50 12.50 5.69
CA ILE A 88 -15.88 12.83 5.39
C ILE A 88 -15.89 13.30 3.93
N PRO A 89 -16.62 12.63 3.02
CA PRO A 89 -16.75 13.11 1.65
C PRO A 89 -17.26 14.55 1.72
N ARG A 90 -16.62 15.50 1.02
CA ARG A 90 -17.28 16.79 0.79
C ARG A 90 -18.53 16.45 0.00
N THR A 91 -19.71 16.57 0.60
CA THR A 91 -20.94 16.66 -0.16
C THR A 91 -20.80 17.93 -1.01
N SER A 92 -20.70 17.77 -2.33
CA SER A 92 -20.91 18.88 -3.26
C SER A 92 -22.37 19.33 -3.13
N ASN A 93 -22.69 20.10 -2.10
CA ASN A 93 -23.85 20.97 -2.13
C ASN A 93 -23.45 22.20 -2.94
N GLU A 94 -23.35 22.00 -4.25
CA GLU A 94 -23.45 23.11 -5.19
C GLU A 94 -24.91 23.54 -5.15
N ALA A 95 -25.21 24.55 -4.32
CA ALA A 95 -26.48 25.25 -4.45
C ALA A 95 -26.49 25.90 -5.83
N PRO A 96 -27.53 25.72 -6.67
CA PRO A 96 -27.62 26.46 -7.91
C PRO A 96 -27.61 27.96 -7.59
N HIS A 97 -26.75 28.69 -8.28
CA HIS A 97 -26.74 30.15 -8.32
C HIS A 97 -28.15 30.64 -8.66
N PRO A 98 -28.78 31.55 -7.90
CA PRO A 98 -30.01 32.17 -8.35
C PRO A 98 -29.70 33.00 -9.59
N ASP A 99 -30.32 32.61 -10.70
CA ASP A 99 -30.39 33.35 -11.94
C ASP A 99 -31.12 34.68 -11.64
N ASN A 100 -30.36 35.77 -11.54
CA ASN A 100 -30.93 37.10 -11.41
C ASN A 100 -31.47 37.51 -12.80
N GLY A 101 -32.66 37.03 -13.11
CA GLY A 101 -33.50 37.60 -14.15
C GLY A 101 -33.84 39.05 -13.79
N ALA A 102 -33.08 39.98 -14.35
CA ALA A 102 -33.46 41.37 -14.41
C ALA A 102 -34.37 41.59 -15.63
N THR A 103 -35.63 41.91 -15.34
CA THR A 103 -36.54 42.69 -16.19
C THR A 103 -35.92 43.99 -16.67
#